data_AF-A0A7Y2IA23-F1
#
_entry.id   AF-A0A7Y2IA23-F1
#
_cell.length_a   1.000
_cell.length_b   1.000
_cell.length_c   1.000
_cell.angle_alpha   90.00
_cell.angle_beta   90.00
_cell.angle_gamma   90.00
#
_symmetry.space_group_name_H-M   'P 1'
#
loop_
_entity.id
_entity.type
_entity.pdbx_description
1 polymer ?
#
loop_
_entity_poly.entity_id
_entity_poly.type
_entity_poly.pdbx_seq_one_letter_code
_entity_poly.pdbx_strand_id
1 'polypeptide(L)' 'MTTHDIAQAKRLAADVMFLNHGRLLEHAPATEFFASPKDHVAAGFLAGELPA' A
#
# COMPACT_ATOMS: atom_id res chain seq x y z
N MET A 1 -6.02 -5.60 -10.27
CA MET A 1 -4.60 -5.80 -10.65
C MET A 1 -3.80 -5.93 -9.37
N THR A 2 -2.84 -6.85 -9.31
CA THR A 2 -1.86 -6.94 -8.20
C THR A 2 -0.48 -6.61 -8.75
N THR A 3 0.31 -5.82 -8.03
CA THR A 3 1.66 -5.44 -8.47
C THR A 3 2.57 -5.18 -7.27
N HIS A 4 3.86 -5.42 -7.42
CA HIS A 4 4.90 -5.01 -6.48
C HIS A 4 5.61 -3.72 -6.91
N ASP A 5 5.30 -3.19 -8.10
CA ASP A 5 5.83 -1.93 -8.57
C ASP A 5 5.00 -0.76 -7.99
N ILE A 6 5.55 -0.11 -6.98
CA ILE A 6 4.92 1.05 -6.33
C ILE A 6 4.72 2.22 -7.32
N ALA A 7 5.66 2.43 -8.26
CA ALA A 7 5.53 3.51 -9.24
C ALA A 7 4.38 3.24 -10.22
N GLN A 8 4.20 1.98 -10.63
CA GLN A 8 3.04 1.56 -11.41
C GLN A 8 1.74 1.75 -10.63
N ALA A 9 1.69 1.31 -9.36
CA ALA A 9 0.52 1.46 -8.51
C ALA A 9 0.14 2.93 -8.32
N LYS A 10 1.10 3.81 -8.00
CA LYS A 10 0.89 5.26 -7.88
C LYS A 10 0.33 5.91 -9.15
N ARG A 11 0.72 5.43 -10.32
CA ARG A 11 0.31 6.00 -11.62
C ARG A 11 -1.06 5.52 -12.08
N LEU A 12 -1.44 4.29 -11.76
CA LEU A 12 -2.60 3.62 -12.38
C LEU A 12 -3.76 3.34 -11.42
N ALA A 13 -3.51 3.25 -10.12
CA ALA A 13 -4.55 2.87 -9.17
C ALA A 13 -5.46 4.06 -8.80
N ALA A 14 -6.76 3.82 -8.75
CA ALA A 14 -7.72 4.71 -8.10
C ALA A 14 -7.83 4.40 -6.60
N ASP A 15 -7.91 3.12 -6.25
CA ASP A 15 -7.92 2.59 -4.89
C ASP A 15 -6.78 1.59 -4.69
N VAL A 16 -6.26 1.52 -3.47
CA VAL A 16 -5.23 0.58 -3.05
C VAL A 16 -5.74 -0.32 -1.95
N MET A 17 -5.55 -1.62 -2.11
CA MET A 17 -5.75 -2.63 -1.08
C MET A 17 -4.39 -3.19 -0.67
N PHE A 18 -3.96 -2.92 0.55
CA PHE A 18 -2.72 -3.42 1.11
C PHE A 18 -2.97 -4.68 1.93
N LEU A 19 -2.36 -5.78 1.51
CA LEU A 19 -2.49 -7.08 2.16
C LEU A 19 -1.15 -7.49 2.80
N ASN A 20 -1.23 -8.04 4.01
CA ASN A 20 -0.11 -8.70 4.68
C ASN A 20 -0.58 -9.97 5.40
N HIS A 21 0.20 -11.05 5.33
CA HIS A 21 -0.14 -12.38 5.90
C HIS A 21 -1.60 -12.83 5.65
N GLY A 22 -2.09 -12.65 4.42
CA GLY A 22 -3.45 -13.05 4.04
C GLY A 22 -4.56 -12.18 4.63
N ARG A 23 -4.23 -11.03 5.23
CA ARG A 23 -5.19 -10.06 5.77
C ARG A 23 -5.13 -8.75 4.99
N LEU A 24 -6.29 -8.18 4.71
CA LEU A 24 -6.41 -6.80 4.22
C LEU A 24 -6.21 -5.86 5.41
N LEU A 25 -5.07 -5.18 5.45
CA LEU A 25 -4.74 -4.25 6.54
C LEU A 25 -5.22 -2.84 6.24
N GLU A 26 -5.18 -2.42 4.96
CA GLU A 26 -5.64 -1.09 4.56
C GLU A 26 -6.33 -1.12 3.20
N HIS A 27 -7.41 -0.36 3.08
CA HIS A 27 -8.07 -0.07 1.81
C HIS A 27 -8.44 1.41 1.79
N ALA A 28 -7.88 2.15 0.84
CA ALA A 28 -8.07 3.59 0.74
C ALA A 28 -7.85 4.09 -0.70
N PRO A 29 -8.31 5.31 -1.04
CA PRO A 29 -7.93 5.96 -2.28
C PRO A 29 -6.41 6.01 -2.42
N ALA A 30 -5.91 5.78 -3.63
CA ALA A 30 -4.47 5.71 -3.88
C ALA A 30 -3.73 6.98 -3.42
N THR A 31 -4.36 8.15 -3.62
CA THR A 31 -3.83 9.44 -3.17
C THR A 31 -3.67 9.50 -1.65
N GLU A 32 -4.60 8.95 -0.88
CA GLU A 32 -4.54 8.93 0.58
C GLU A 32 -3.54 7.89 1.07
N PHE A 33 -3.59 6.66 0.53
CA PHE A 33 -2.71 5.56 0.90
C PHE A 33 -1.22 5.90 0.72
N PHE A 34 -0.86 6.51 -0.41
CA PHE A 34 0.54 6.83 -0.70
C PHE A 34 1.04 8.12 -0.03
N ALA A 35 0.15 9.01 0.39
CA ALA A 35 0.51 10.27 1.06
C ALA A 35 0.54 10.13 2.59
N SER A 36 -0.40 9.37 3.15
CA SER A 36 -0.60 9.19 4.59
C SER A 36 -1.25 7.84 4.85
N PRO A 37 -0.51 6.72 4.70
CA PRO A 37 -1.03 5.38 5.03
C PRO A 37 -1.45 5.35 6.50
N LYS A 38 -2.60 4.72 6.78
CA LYS A 38 -3.19 4.65 8.12
C LYS A 38 -2.67 3.45 8.92
N ASP A 39 -2.28 2.38 8.25
CA ASP A 39 -1.67 1.21 8.88
C ASP A 39 -0.15 1.33 8.95
N HIS A 40 0.40 1.05 10.13
CA HIS A 40 1.84 1.13 10.39
C HIS A 40 2.67 0.13 9.56
N VAL A 41 2.12 -1.05 9.22
CA VAL A 41 2.80 -2.02 8.36
C VAL A 41 2.81 -1.53 6.91
N ALA A 42 1.71 -0.94 6.44
CA ALA A 42 1.67 -0.28 5.14
C ALA A 42 2.68 0.87 5.06
N ALA A 43 2.78 1.68 6.12
CA ALA A 43 3.75 2.77 6.21
C ALA A 43 5.21 2.26 6.14
N GLY A 44 5.55 1.22 6.90
CA GLY A 44 6.88 0.60 6.86
C GLY A 44 7.19 0.02 5.48
N PHE A 45 6.24 -0.68 4.86
CA PHE A 45 6.39 -1.19 3.49
C PHE A 45 6.68 -0.08 2.48
N LEU A 46 5.97 1.05 2.55
CA LEU A 46 6.20 2.21 1.69
C LEU A 46 7.53 2.90 1.95
N ALA A 47 8.05 2.83 3.18
CA ALA A 47 9.38 3.32 3.55
C ALA A 47 10.53 2.38 3.10
N GLY A 48 10.20 1.20 2.56
CA GLY A 48 11.19 0.19 2.17
C GLY A 48 11.69 -0.66 3.33
N GLU A 49 11.00 -0.62 4.47
CA GLU A 49 11.24 -1.52 5.58
C GLU A 49 10.71 -2.91 5.21
N LEU A 50 11.50 -3.96 5.53
CA LEU A 50 11.04 -5.33 5.32
C LEU A 50 9.90 -5.60 6.31
N PRO A 51 8.72 -6.06 5.85
CA PRO A 51 7.68 -6.51 6.77
C PRO A 51 8.24 -7.69 7.58
N ALA A 52 8.12 -7.58 8.91
CA ALA A 52 8.50 -8.65 9.84
C ALA A 52 7.62 -9.90 9.66
#